data_AF-A0A3S0DAD0-F1
#
_entry.id   AF-A0A3S0DAD0-F1
#
_cell.length_a   1.000
_cell.length_b   1.000
_cell.length_c   1.000
_cell.angle_alpha   90.00
_cell.angle_beta   90.00
_cell.angle_gamma   90.00
#
_symmetry.space_group_name_H-M   'P 1'
#
loop_
_entity.id
_entity.type
_entity.pdbx_description
1 polymer ?
#
loop_
_entity_poly.entity_id
_entity_poly.type
_entity_poly.pdbx_seq_one_letter_code
_entity_poly.pdbx_strand_id
1 'polypeptide(L)'
;KLVAGLGPRGWLAVAEVFVAAWVLVPLAHLMLHEGHPLHISTYAITLIGKILCYAVVAVAMDLILGFGGILSLGHGLFFALGGYSFGMYLMRQIGRDGSYGADIPDFMVFLDWKELPWYWSGTDSFLWCLLLAVAVPGMIAWIFGYFAFRSRIKGVYFSIITQAMTYAAMLFFFRNETGFGGNNGFTDFKRILGYSITAPETRVVLFGLSVTLLLGTLILGKALIASKFGRVLTAIRDAENRVMFIGYNPLHYKLFIWT
;
A
#
# COMPACT_ATOMS: atom_id res chain seq x y z
N LYS A 1 -17.56 -5.61 4.49
CA LYS A 1 -18.89 -6.29 4.28
C LYS A 1 -19.84 -5.60 3.29
N LEU A 2 -19.91 -4.26 3.23
CA LEU A 2 -20.90 -3.51 2.42
C LEU A 2 -20.88 -3.84 0.92
N VAL A 3 -19.69 -3.99 0.31
CA VAL A 3 -19.56 -4.17 -1.16
C VAL A 3 -19.74 -5.63 -1.61
N ALA A 4 -19.45 -6.60 -0.73
CA ALA A 4 -19.58 -8.03 -1.03
C ALA A 4 -21.04 -8.49 -1.18
N GLY A 5 -21.99 -7.79 -0.53
CA GLY A 5 -23.42 -8.09 -0.61
C GLY A 5 -24.14 -7.40 -1.78
N LEU A 6 -23.45 -6.58 -2.58
CA LEU A 6 -24.08 -5.87 -3.70
C LEU A 6 -24.40 -6.84 -4.84
N GLY A 7 -25.66 -6.79 -5.30
CA GLY A 7 -26.08 -7.47 -6.53
C GLY A 7 -25.49 -6.82 -7.80
N PRO A 8 -25.81 -7.36 -8.99
CA PRO A 8 -25.27 -6.86 -10.26
C PRO A 8 -25.51 -5.36 -10.47
N ARG A 9 -26.71 -4.87 -10.16
CA ARG A 9 -27.07 -3.44 -10.26
C ARG A 9 -26.26 -2.55 -9.31
N GLY A 10 -25.97 -3.03 -8.11
CA GLY A 10 -25.13 -2.28 -7.16
C GLY A 10 -23.68 -2.17 -7.65
N TRP A 11 -23.17 -3.21 -8.30
CA TRP A 11 -21.84 -3.17 -8.91
C TRP A 11 -21.76 -2.30 -10.16
N LEU A 12 -22.85 -2.22 -10.93
CA LEU A 12 -22.95 -1.26 -12.03
C LEU A 12 -22.89 0.18 -11.50
N ALA A 13 -23.65 0.51 -10.46
CA ALA A 13 -23.61 1.84 -9.84
C ALA A 13 -22.21 2.17 -9.29
N VAL A 14 -21.52 1.21 -8.66
CA VAL A 14 -20.13 1.40 -8.24
C VAL A 14 -19.22 1.67 -9.44
N ALA A 15 -19.31 0.86 -10.49
CA ALA A 15 -18.51 1.05 -11.69
C ALA A 15 -18.76 2.42 -12.34
N GLU A 16 -20.02 2.86 -12.43
CA GLU A 16 -20.41 4.18 -12.93
C GLU A 16 -19.77 5.31 -12.12
N VAL A 17 -19.80 5.23 -10.78
CA VAL A 17 -19.17 6.23 -9.92
C VAL A 17 -17.65 6.28 -10.13
N PHE A 18 -16.99 5.13 -10.25
CA PHE A 18 -15.54 5.07 -10.48
C PHE A 18 -15.17 5.58 -11.87
N VAL A 19 -15.94 5.24 -12.92
CA VAL A 19 -15.72 5.76 -14.28
C VAL A 19 -15.97 7.26 -14.32
N ALA A 20 -17.04 7.74 -13.68
CA ALA A 20 -17.31 9.16 -13.55
C ALA A 20 -16.18 9.89 -12.83
N ALA A 21 -15.66 9.34 -11.71
CA ALA A 21 -14.52 9.90 -11.03
C ALA A 21 -13.26 9.91 -11.92
N TRP A 22 -13.01 8.81 -12.65
CA TRP A 22 -11.84 8.67 -13.51
C TRP A 22 -11.86 9.62 -14.72
N VAL A 23 -13.03 10.01 -15.21
CA VAL A 23 -13.18 10.89 -16.38
C VAL A 23 -13.47 12.34 -15.98
N LEU A 24 -14.49 12.57 -15.16
CA LEU A 24 -14.98 13.91 -14.83
C LEU A 24 -13.99 14.69 -13.97
N VAL A 25 -13.29 14.04 -13.03
CA VAL A 25 -12.34 14.75 -12.14
C VAL A 25 -11.13 15.28 -12.92
N PRO A 26 -10.46 14.49 -13.76
CA PRO A 26 -9.41 14.99 -14.66
C PRO A 26 -9.88 16.12 -15.58
N LEU A 27 -11.05 15.95 -16.22
CA LEU A 27 -11.59 16.97 -17.13
C LEU A 27 -11.89 18.28 -16.39
N ALA A 28 -12.50 18.18 -15.21
CA ALA A 28 -12.82 19.34 -14.39
C ALA A 28 -11.59 20.09 -13.89
N HIS A 29 -10.45 19.41 -13.73
CA HIS A 29 -9.21 20.06 -13.34
C HIS A 29 -8.43 20.66 -14.50
N LEU A 30 -8.31 19.93 -15.62
CA LEU A 30 -7.47 20.34 -16.74
C LEU A 30 -8.16 21.30 -17.71
N MET A 31 -9.48 21.20 -17.88
CA MET A 31 -10.20 21.97 -18.91
C MET A 31 -10.94 23.19 -18.36
N LEU A 32 -11.26 23.20 -17.07
CA LEU A 32 -11.98 24.33 -16.46
C LEU A 32 -11.00 25.29 -15.82
N HIS A 33 -11.24 26.59 -16.03
CA HIS A 33 -10.47 27.67 -15.40
C HIS A 33 -10.78 27.74 -13.90
N GLU A 34 -9.84 28.22 -13.09
CA GLU A 34 -9.93 28.24 -11.63
C GLU A 34 -11.17 28.97 -11.08
N GLY A 35 -11.73 29.93 -11.81
CA GLY A 35 -12.95 30.66 -11.42
C GLY A 35 -14.26 29.94 -11.73
N HIS A 36 -14.22 28.79 -12.40
CA HIS A 36 -15.43 28.03 -12.75
C HIS A 36 -15.94 27.24 -11.53
N PRO A 37 -17.26 27.23 -11.23
CA PRO A 37 -17.80 26.58 -10.02
C PRO A 37 -17.55 25.07 -9.96
N LEU A 38 -17.35 24.42 -11.11
CA LEU A 38 -17.00 22.99 -11.21
C LEU A 38 -15.50 22.71 -11.30
N HIS A 39 -14.63 23.73 -11.22
CA HIS A 39 -13.19 23.50 -11.24
C HIS A 39 -12.74 22.76 -9.98
N ILE A 40 -11.96 21.70 -10.17
CA ILE A 40 -11.38 20.94 -9.06
C ILE A 40 -9.96 21.41 -8.86
N SER A 41 -9.67 21.96 -7.69
CA SER A 41 -8.34 22.47 -7.38
C SER A 41 -7.29 21.36 -7.28
N THR A 42 -6.04 21.73 -7.49
CA THR A 42 -4.86 20.87 -7.26
C THR A 42 -4.86 20.25 -5.86
N TYR A 43 -5.23 21.03 -4.85
CA TYR A 43 -5.35 20.56 -3.47
C TYR A 43 -6.40 19.45 -3.35
N ALA A 44 -7.58 19.63 -3.95
CA ALA A 44 -8.64 18.64 -3.91
C ALA A 44 -8.21 17.32 -4.59
N ILE A 45 -7.57 17.37 -5.77
CA ILE A 45 -7.07 16.16 -6.44
C ILE A 45 -6.06 15.41 -5.58
N THR A 46 -5.08 16.11 -5.03
CA THR A 46 -4.03 15.48 -4.21
C THR A 46 -4.60 14.91 -2.91
N LEU A 47 -5.53 15.61 -2.27
CA LEU A 47 -6.20 15.14 -1.06
C LEU A 47 -7.06 13.91 -1.34
N ILE A 48 -7.91 13.95 -2.37
CA ILE A 48 -8.79 12.83 -2.72
C ILE A 48 -7.94 11.63 -3.16
N GLY A 49 -6.91 11.84 -3.98
CA GLY A 49 -5.96 10.79 -4.35
C GLY A 49 -5.35 10.10 -3.12
N LYS A 50 -4.92 10.87 -2.12
CA LYS A 50 -4.41 10.33 -0.85
C LYS A 50 -5.48 9.54 -0.09
N ILE A 51 -6.72 10.04 -0.03
CA ILE A 51 -7.85 9.32 0.60
C ILE A 51 -8.12 8.00 -0.11
N LEU A 52 -8.10 7.96 -1.44
CA LEU A 52 -8.26 6.74 -2.23
C LEU A 52 -7.16 5.72 -1.93
N CYS A 53 -5.91 6.15 -1.79
CA CYS A 53 -4.82 5.27 -1.37
C CYS A 53 -5.06 4.67 0.03
N TYR A 54 -5.55 5.45 1.00
CA TYR A 54 -5.92 4.91 2.31
C TYR A 54 -7.16 4.01 2.25
N ALA A 55 -8.09 4.26 1.33
CA ALA A 55 -9.23 3.39 1.11
C ALA A 55 -8.80 1.99 0.64
N VAL A 56 -7.75 1.88 -0.19
CA VAL A 56 -7.15 0.58 -0.56
C VAL A 56 -6.70 -0.18 0.68
N VAL A 57 -5.99 0.49 1.60
CA VAL A 57 -5.56 -0.11 2.87
C VAL A 57 -6.75 -0.51 3.72
N ALA A 58 -7.80 0.33 3.80
CA ALA A 58 -9.02 0.01 4.52
C ALA A 58 -9.74 -1.23 3.96
N VAL A 59 -9.75 -1.42 2.64
CA VAL A 59 -10.30 -2.62 2.00
C VAL A 59 -9.47 -3.86 2.35
N ALA A 60 -8.14 -3.77 2.31
CA ALA A 60 -7.25 -4.86 2.73
C ALA A 60 -7.50 -5.24 4.21
N MET A 61 -7.66 -4.25 5.08
CA MET A 61 -8.01 -4.46 6.50
C MET A 61 -9.38 -5.14 6.68
N ASP A 62 -10.41 -4.74 5.93
CA ASP A 62 -11.73 -5.39 5.95
C ASP A 62 -11.65 -6.84 5.44
N LEU A 63 -10.77 -7.16 4.50
CA LEU A 63 -10.56 -8.55 4.06
C LEU A 63 -9.96 -9.40 5.20
N ILE A 64 -8.89 -8.93 5.82
CA ILE A 64 -8.15 -9.67 6.84
C ILE A 64 -8.95 -9.80 8.14
N LEU A 65 -9.46 -8.69 8.68
CA LEU A 65 -10.25 -8.71 9.91
C LEU A 65 -11.67 -9.17 9.65
N GLY A 66 -12.33 -8.59 8.64
CA GLY A 66 -13.74 -8.78 8.37
C GLY A 66 -14.07 -10.18 7.87
N PHE A 67 -13.21 -10.83 7.07
CA PHE A 67 -13.44 -12.20 6.57
C PHE A 67 -12.49 -13.24 7.16
N GLY A 68 -11.23 -12.88 7.44
CA GLY A 68 -10.27 -13.78 8.06
C GLY A 68 -10.36 -13.88 9.60
N GLY A 69 -10.98 -12.90 10.27
CA GLY A 69 -10.99 -12.84 11.73
C GLY A 69 -9.65 -12.52 12.37
N ILE A 70 -8.71 -12.03 11.56
CA ILE A 70 -7.34 -11.78 11.99
C ILE A 70 -7.25 -10.32 12.41
N LEU A 71 -7.27 -10.08 13.73
CA LEU A 71 -7.08 -8.74 14.27
C LEU A 71 -5.60 -8.41 14.34
N SER A 72 -5.11 -7.59 13.41
CA SER A 72 -3.75 -7.06 13.46
C SER A 72 -3.73 -5.54 13.47
N LEU A 73 -2.84 -5.01 14.29
CA LEU A 73 -2.54 -3.59 14.40
C LEU A 73 -1.25 -3.21 13.67
N GLY A 74 -0.59 -4.17 13.01
CA GLY A 74 0.75 -3.97 12.44
C GLY A 74 0.81 -3.67 10.93
N HIS A 75 -0.34 -3.53 10.26
CA HIS A 75 -0.38 -3.35 8.80
C HIS A 75 0.28 -2.07 8.31
N GLY A 76 0.39 -1.05 9.18
CA GLY A 76 1.11 0.18 8.88
C GLY A 76 2.57 -0.08 8.48
N LEU A 77 3.21 -1.12 9.03
CA LEU A 77 4.56 -1.51 8.65
C LEU A 77 4.64 -1.92 7.17
N PHE A 78 3.76 -2.81 6.71
CA PHE A 78 3.79 -3.30 5.33
C PHE A 78 3.48 -2.17 4.33
N PHE A 79 2.52 -1.32 4.65
CA PHE A 79 2.22 -0.13 3.86
C PHE A 79 3.42 0.83 3.80
N ALA A 80 4.07 1.07 4.94
CA ALA A 80 5.26 1.92 5.01
C ALA A 80 6.43 1.34 4.21
N LEU A 81 6.69 0.03 4.30
CA LEU A 81 7.76 -0.64 3.57
C LEU A 81 7.58 -0.53 2.05
N GLY A 82 6.35 -0.75 1.55
CA GLY A 82 6.05 -0.56 0.12
C GLY A 82 6.28 0.88 -0.33
N GLY A 83 5.80 1.85 0.48
CA GLY A 83 6.04 3.27 0.26
C GLY A 83 7.53 3.64 0.31
N TYR A 84 8.31 3.01 1.20
CA TYR A 84 9.75 3.25 1.33
C TYR A 84 10.52 2.76 0.10
N SER A 85 10.19 1.55 -0.39
CA SER A 85 10.82 1.00 -1.59
C SER A 85 10.60 1.90 -2.81
N PHE A 86 9.39 2.43 -2.97
CA PHE A 86 9.08 3.36 -4.07
C PHE A 86 9.60 4.79 -3.82
N GLY A 87 9.60 5.24 -2.57
CA GLY A 87 10.19 6.53 -2.16
C GLY A 87 11.69 6.59 -2.45
N MET A 88 12.40 5.47 -2.33
CA MET A 88 13.82 5.40 -2.72
C MET A 88 14.00 5.63 -4.22
N TYR A 89 13.11 5.10 -5.07
CA TYR A 89 13.12 5.41 -6.50
C TYR A 89 12.92 6.91 -6.75
N LEU A 90 11.93 7.53 -6.09
CA LEU A 90 11.70 8.97 -6.24
C LEU A 90 12.91 9.80 -5.79
N MET A 91 13.61 9.37 -4.74
CA MET A 91 14.90 9.95 -4.33
C MET A 91 15.97 9.84 -5.41
N ARG A 92 16.14 8.64 -5.99
CA ARG A 92 17.12 8.37 -7.03
C ARG A 92 16.85 9.17 -8.30
N GLN A 93 15.59 9.45 -8.60
CA GLN A 93 15.18 10.24 -9.77
C GLN A 93 15.55 11.72 -9.68
N ILE A 94 15.86 12.25 -8.49
CA ILE A 94 16.32 13.63 -8.34
C ILE A 94 17.70 13.81 -9.00
N GLY A 95 18.59 12.83 -8.84
CA GLY A 95 19.97 12.91 -9.33
C GLY A 95 20.69 14.16 -8.79
N ARG A 96 21.44 14.85 -9.67
CA ARG A 96 22.20 16.07 -9.32
C ARG A 96 21.34 17.33 -9.14
N ASP A 97 20.04 17.23 -9.35
CA ASP A 97 19.12 18.35 -9.10
C ASP A 97 18.78 18.49 -7.60
N GLY A 98 19.35 17.64 -6.74
CA GLY A 98 19.24 17.69 -5.29
C GLY A 98 20.03 18.85 -4.67
N SER A 99 19.77 19.14 -3.40
CA SER A 99 20.40 20.26 -2.69
C SER A 99 21.92 20.15 -2.62
N TYR A 100 22.48 18.93 -2.68
CA TYR A 100 23.92 18.69 -2.58
C TYR A 100 24.60 18.43 -3.93
N GLY A 101 23.84 18.28 -5.03
CA GLY A 101 24.38 18.03 -6.36
C GLY A 101 25.18 16.73 -6.51
N ALA A 102 24.98 15.77 -5.60
CA ALA A 102 25.70 14.49 -5.56
C ALA A 102 25.01 13.39 -6.39
N ASP A 103 25.74 12.32 -6.71
CA ASP A 103 25.19 11.15 -7.43
C ASP A 103 24.40 10.18 -6.51
N ILE A 104 24.53 10.36 -5.19
CA ILE A 104 23.76 9.66 -4.16
C ILE A 104 22.62 10.56 -3.65
N PRO A 105 21.52 9.99 -3.13
CA PRO A 105 20.41 10.77 -2.59
C PRO A 105 20.83 11.75 -1.49
N ASP A 106 20.17 12.91 -1.44
CA ASP A 106 20.51 14.01 -0.52
C ASP A 106 20.51 13.59 0.96
N PHE A 107 19.59 12.72 1.39
CA PHE A 107 19.55 12.24 2.77
C PHE A 107 20.81 11.43 3.15
N MET A 108 21.43 10.75 2.17
CA MET A 108 22.66 9.98 2.39
C MET A 108 23.86 10.92 2.49
N VAL A 109 23.90 11.98 1.69
CA VAL A 109 24.92 13.03 1.81
C VAL A 109 24.86 13.70 3.17
N PHE A 110 23.65 14.06 3.61
CA PHE A 110 23.40 14.65 4.93
C PHE A 110 23.83 13.71 6.08
N LEU A 111 23.69 12.39 5.91
CA LEU A 111 24.12 11.38 6.88
C LEU A 111 25.58 10.92 6.72
N ASP A 112 26.39 11.65 5.94
CA ASP A 112 27.81 11.39 5.65
C ASP A 112 28.12 10.04 4.97
N TRP A 113 27.16 9.48 4.23
CA TRP A 113 27.40 8.31 3.39
C TRP A 113 28.16 8.72 2.13
N LYS A 114 29.14 7.90 1.71
CA LYS A 114 29.97 8.16 0.52
C LYS A 114 29.52 7.39 -0.71
N GLU A 115 28.90 6.24 -0.50
CA GLU A 115 28.49 5.32 -1.57
C GLU A 115 27.09 4.77 -1.28
N LEU A 116 26.41 4.37 -2.35
CA LEU A 116 25.09 3.75 -2.25
C LEU A 116 25.23 2.33 -1.66
N PRO A 117 24.55 2.03 -0.55
CA PRO A 117 24.56 0.68 0.02
C PRO A 117 24.03 -0.38 -0.95
N TRP A 118 24.57 -1.59 -0.85
CA TRP A 118 24.25 -2.71 -1.75
C TRP A 118 22.74 -3.04 -1.79
N TYR A 119 22.03 -2.88 -0.68
CA TYR A 119 20.59 -3.18 -0.59
C TYR A 119 19.71 -2.15 -1.32
N TRP A 120 20.28 -1.01 -1.71
CA TRP A 120 19.64 -0.01 -2.58
C TRP A 120 20.06 -0.12 -4.05
N SER A 121 20.83 -1.15 -4.41
CA SER A 121 21.23 -1.38 -5.79
C SER A 121 20.01 -1.59 -6.70
N GLY A 122 20.06 -0.98 -7.89
CA GLY A 122 19.01 -1.04 -8.90
C GLY A 122 17.78 -0.17 -8.65
N THR A 123 17.75 0.61 -7.56
CA THR A 123 16.59 1.48 -7.22
C THR A 123 16.41 2.69 -8.14
N ASP A 124 17.30 2.88 -9.11
CA ASP A 124 17.10 3.77 -10.27
C ASP A 124 16.09 3.22 -11.28
N SER A 125 15.85 1.90 -11.30
CA SER A 125 14.87 1.25 -12.17
C SER A 125 13.47 1.28 -11.58
N PHE A 126 12.51 1.82 -12.36
CA PHE A 126 11.11 1.90 -11.96
C PHE A 126 10.49 0.51 -11.69
N LEU A 127 10.71 -0.44 -12.59
CA LEU A 127 10.13 -1.79 -12.46
C LEU A 127 10.72 -2.55 -11.27
N TRP A 128 12.01 -2.36 -11.00
CA TRP A 128 12.66 -2.96 -9.85
C TRP A 128 12.07 -2.44 -8.54
N CYS A 129 11.89 -1.13 -8.41
CA CYS A 129 11.27 -0.55 -7.22
C CYS A 129 9.78 -0.90 -7.08
N LEU A 130 9.05 -1.05 -8.18
CA LEU A 130 7.68 -1.56 -8.14
C LEU A 130 7.65 -3.01 -7.61
N LEU A 131 8.57 -3.86 -8.06
CA LEU A 131 8.73 -5.21 -7.56
C LEU A 131 9.08 -5.20 -6.07
N LEU A 132 10.05 -4.39 -5.63
CA LEU A 132 10.42 -4.27 -4.21
C LEU A 132 9.25 -3.78 -3.35
N ALA A 133 8.45 -2.82 -3.85
CA ALA A 133 7.31 -2.27 -3.14
C ALA A 133 6.22 -3.33 -2.83
N VAL A 134 6.19 -4.44 -3.55
CA VAL A 134 5.30 -5.58 -3.29
C VAL A 134 6.06 -6.71 -2.60
N ALA A 135 7.22 -7.09 -3.11
CA ALA A 135 7.98 -8.25 -2.67
C ALA A 135 8.56 -8.09 -1.26
N VAL A 136 9.06 -6.90 -0.89
CA VAL A 136 9.64 -6.67 0.44
C VAL A 136 8.57 -6.76 1.54
N PRO A 137 7.46 -5.97 1.51
CA PRO A 137 6.41 -6.13 2.50
C PRO A 137 5.76 -7.51 2.45
N GLY A 138 5.53 -8.08 1.26
CA GLY A 138 4.95 -9.42 1.11
C GLY A 138 5.83 -10.52 1.70
N MET A 139 7.15 -10.47 1.49
CA MET A 139 8.09 -11.43 2.06
C MET A 139 8.13 -11.33 3.59
N ILE A 140 8.18 -10.10 4.13
CA ILE A 140 8.17 -9.89 5.59
C ILE A 140 6.83 -10.34 6.18
N ALA A 141 5.71 -10.01 5.54
CA ALA A 141 4.38 -10.47 5.93
C ALA A 141 4.28 -11.99 5.92
N TRP A 142 4.80 -12.64 4.87
CA TRP A 142 4.81 -14.09 4.73
C TRP A 142 5.65 -14.78 5.82
N ILE A 143 6.88 -14.31 6.05
CA ILE A 143 7.76 -14.88 7.09
C ILE A 143 7.09 -14.73 8.46
N PHE A 144 6.67 -13.52 8.81
CA PHE A 144 6.03 -13.24 10.09
C PHE A 144 4.74 -14.04 10.26
N GLY A 145 3.86 -14.00 9.25
CA GLY A 145 2.59 -14.70 9.24
C GLY A 145 2.75 -16.21 9.35
N TYR A 146 3.74 -16.79 8.67
CA TYR A 146 4.02 -18.21 8.72
C TYR A 146 4.33 -18.65 10.17
N PHE A 147 5.25 -17.98 10.86
CA PHE A 147 5.58 -18.32 12.24
C PHE A 147 4.41 -18.04 13.20
N ALA A 148 3.69 -16.94 13.00
CA ALA A 148 2.58 -16.58 13.87
C ALA A 148 1.40 -17.56 13.76
N PHE A 149 0.99 -17.92 12.54
CA PHE A 149 -0.11 -18.85 12.30
C PHE A 149 0.28 -20.31 12.55
N ARG A 150 1.54 -20.70 12.27
CA ARG A 150 2.07 -22.02 12.65
C ARG A 150 2.02 -22.24 14.16
N SER A 151 2.38 -21.22 14.93
CA SER A 151 2.30 -21.21 16.39
C SER A 151 0.87 -21.05 16.93
N ARG A 152 -0.13 -21.00 16.04
CA ARG A 152 -1.56 -20.87 16.36
C ARG A 152 -1.86 -19.67 17.28
N ILE A 153 -1.16 -18.56 17.09
CA ILE A 153 -1.44 -17.31 17.80
C ILE A 153 -2.79 -16.76 17.30
N LYS A 154 -3.68 -16.38 18.22
CA LYS A 154 -5.06 -15.94 17.91
C LYS A 154 -5.46 -14.70 18.68
N GLY A 155 -6.47 -14.00 18.13
CA GLY A 155 -7.14 -12.89 18.79
C GLY A 155 -6.17 -11.80 19.24
N VAL A 156 -6.34 -11.34 20.48
CA VAL A 156 -5.60 -10.21 21.06
C VAL A 156 -4.08 -10.46 21.06
N TYR A 157 -3.62 -11.70 21.26
CA TYR A 157 -2.20 -12.02 21.23
C TYR A 157 -1.56 -11.74 19.86
N PHE A 158 -2.29 -12.01 18.77
CA PHE A 158 -1.80 -11.68 17.42
C PHE A 158 -1.71 -10.17 17.22
N SER A 159 -2.68 -9.42 17.74
CA SER A 159 -2.69 -7.96 17.70
C SER A 159 -1.50 -7.37 18.46
N ILE A 160 -1.21 -7.87 19.66
CA ILE A 160 -0.07 -7.42 20.49
C ILE A 160 1.26 -7.67 19.76
N ILE A 161 1.46 -8.87 19.20
CA ILE A 161 2.72 -9.21 18.54
C ILE A 161 2.90 -8.40 17.25
N THR A 162 1.85 -8.19 16.47
CA THR A 162 1.92 -7.35 15.25
C THR A 162 2.18 -5.88 15.56
N GLN A 163 1.64 -5.37 16.68
CA GLN A 163 1.96 -4.03 17.18
C GLN A 163 3.43 -3.94 17.62
N ALA A 164 3.91 -4.93 18.37
CA ALA A 164 5.30 -5.00 18.82
C ALA A 164 6.28 -5.06 17.64
N MET A 165 5.97 -5.82 16.59
CA MET A 165 6.75 -5.86 15.34
C MET A 165 6.81 -4.48 14.68
N THR A 166 5.69 -3.78 14.59
CA THR A 166 5.63 -2.45 13.98
C THR A 166 6.43 -1.44 14.78
N TYR A 167 6.35 -1.50 16.10
CA TYR A 167 7.14 -0.66 17.00
C TYR A 167 8.65 -0.96 16.88
N ALA A 168 9.04 -2.23 16.85
CA ALA A 168 10.43 -2.63 16.66
C ALA A 168 10.97 -2.15 15.30
N ALA A 169 10.17 -2.27 14.24
CA ALA A 169 10.54 -1.76 12.92
C ALA A 169 10.67 -0.23 12.91
N MET A 170 9.76 0.51 13.56
CA MET A 170 9.87 1.96 13.74
C MET A 170 11.19 2.33 14.44
N LEU A 171 11.53 1.67 15.55
CA LEU A 171 12.79 1.90 16.26
C LEU A 171 14.00 1.62 15.37
N PHE A 172 13.95 0.58 14.55
CA PHE A 172 15.00 0.27 13.59
C PHE A 172 15.15 1.37 12.53
N PHE A 173 14.05 1.79 11.90
CA PHE A 173 14.06 2.84 10.87
C PHE A 173 14.49 4.20 11.40
N PHE A 174 14.31 4.47 12.71
CA PHE A 174 14.78 5.71 13.34
C PHE A 174 16.30 5.78 13.52
N ARG A 175 17.01 4.67 13.35
CA ARG A 175 18.47 4.66 13.42
C ARG A 175 19.09 5.20 12.14
N ASN A 176 19.78 6.35 12.24
CA ASN A 176 20.46 6.99 11.11
C ASN A 176 21.57 6.12 10.47
N GLU A 177 22.20 5.24 11.26
CA GLU A 177 23.29 4.36 10.82
C GLU A 177 22.85 3.23 9.87
N THR A 178 21.54 3.02 9.71
CA THR A 178 21.02 1.89 8.93
C THR A 178 20.99 2.16 7.43
N GLY A 179 21.21 3.41 6.99
CA GLY A 179 21.15 3.84 5.59
C GLY A 179 19.74 3.89 5.00
N PHE A 180 18.71 3.84 5.85
CA PHE A 180 17.32 4.10 5.48
C PHE A 180 16.94 5.58 5.64
N GLY A 181 17.80 6.47 6.14
CA GLY A 181 17.47 7.90 6.32
C GLY A 181 16.98 8.26 7.72
N GLY A 182 16.79 7.27 8.59
CA GLY A 182 16.63 7.52 10.02
C GLY A 182 15.36 8.31 10.36
N ASN A 183 15.48 9.19 11.35
CA ASN A 183 14.37 10.07 11.75
C ASN A 183 14.08 11.20 10.74
N ASN A 184 14.96 11.43 9.76
CA ASN A 184 14.78 12.47 8.74
C ASN A 184 13.90 11.98 7.57
N GLY A 185 13.94 10.68 7.28
CA GLY A 185 13.20 10.06 6.19
C GLY A 185 13.62 10.57 4.81
N PHE A 186 12.71 10.41 3.83
CA PHE A 186 12.90 10.84 2.45
C PHE A 186 12.14 12.15 2.18
N THR A 187 12.84 13.11 1.58
CA THR A 187 12.37 14.46 1.23
C THR A 187 12.60 14.80 -0.25
N ASP A 188 12.25 16.02 -0.66
CA ASP A 188 12.61 16.62 -1.97
C ASP A 188 12.28 15.80 -3.24
N PHE A 189 11.19 15.02 -3.24
CA PHE A 189 10.75 14.33 -4.45
C PHE A 189 10.41 15.34 -5.56
N LYS A 190 11.03 15.22 -6.74
CA LYS A 190 10.82 16.16 -7.87
C LYS A 190 10.15 15.53 -9.07
N ARG A 191 10.52 14.29 -9.41
CA ARG A 191 10.07 13.65 -10.65
C ARG A 191 9.77 12.17 -10.49
N ILE A 192 8.93 11.67 -11.38
CA ILE A 192 8.59 10.28 -11.57
C ILE A 192 8.67 9.99 -13.07
N LEU A 193 9.48 9.01 -13.49
CA LEU A 193 9.67 8.67 -14.91
C LEU A 193 10.02 9.89 -15.80
N GLY A 194 10.79 10.85 -15.26
CA GLY A 194 11.15 12.10 -15.95
C GLY A 194 10.08 13.21 -15.92
N TYR A 195 8.86 12.95 -15.45
CA TYR A 195 7.80 13.95 -15.30
C TYR A 195 7.83 14.60 -13.93
N SER A 196 7.62 15.91 -13.85
CA SER A 196 7.51 16.61 -12.56
C SER A 196 6.30 16.11 -11.78
N ILE A 197 6.47 15.79 -10.49
CA ILE A 197 5.36 15.39 -9.62
C ILE A 197 4.40 16.55 -9.28
N THR A 198 4.85 17.79 -9.50
CA THR A 198 4.04 18.99 -9.27
C THR A 198 3.24 19.42 -10.50
N ALA A 199 3.53 18.84 -11.68
CA ALA A 199 2.78 19.13 -12.90
C ALA A 199 1.30 18.68 -12.75
N PRO A 200 0.33 19.50 -13.19
CA PRO A 200 -1.10 19.15 -13.14
C PRO A 200 -1.40 17.80 -13.79
N GLU A 201 -0.79 17.52 -14.94
CA GLU A 201 -0.99 16.30 -15.73
C GLU A 201 -0.53 15.07 -14.94
N THR A 202 0.64 15.14 -14.30
CA THR A 202 1.17 14.04 -13.47
C THR A 202 0.24 13.76 -12.29
N ARG A 203 -0.28 14.79 -11.62
CA ARG A 203 -1.21 14.64 -10.48
C ARG A 203 -2.51 13.98 -10.90
N VAL A 204 -3.03 14.34 -12.08
CA VAL A 204 -4.21 13.73 -12.68
C VAL A 204 -3.97 12.26 -13.01
N VAL A 205 -2.82 11.91 -13.58
CA VAL A 205 -2.44 10.51 -13.84
C VAL A 205 -2.36 9.72 -12.54
N LEU A 206 -1.67 10.24 -11.52
CA LEU A 206 -1.57 9.59 -10.21
C LEU A 206 -2.93 9.39 -9.55
N PHE A 207 -3.82 10.39 -9.64
CA PHE A 207 -5.21 10.27 -9.18
C PHE A 207 -5.95 9.16 -9.92
N GLY A 208 -5.88 9.14 -11.26
CA GLY A 208 -6.51 8.11 -12.08
C GLY A 208 -5.99 6.70 -11.74
N LEU A 209 -4.69 6.55 -11.48
CA LEU A 209 -4.10 5.30 -11.00
C LEU A 209 -4.64 4.89 -9.63
N SER A 210 -4.80 5.81 -8.68
CA SER A 210 -5.40 5.54 -7.36
C SER A 210 -6.86 5.08 -7.47
N VAL A 211 -7.65 5.70 -8.36
CA VAL A 211 -9.04 5.29 -8.65
C VAL A 211 -9.08 3.88 -9.21
N THR A 212 -8.26 3.60 -10.24
CA THR A 212 -8.17 2.28 -10.87
C THR A 212 -7.70 1.21 -9.87
N LEU A 213 -6.71 1.53 -9.05
CA LEU A 213 -6.20 0.61 -8.02
C LEU A 213 -7.30 0.25 -7.03
N LEU A 214 -8.03 1.23 -6.49
CA LEU A 214 -9.12 0.97 -5.55
C LEU A 214 -10.23 0.14 -6.17
N LEU A 215 -10.65 0.45 -7.41
CA LEU A 215 -11.64 -0.36 -8.12
C LEU A 215 -11.15 -1.80 -8.30
N GLY A 216 -9.90 -1.97 -8.72
CA GLY A 216 -9.24 -3.27 -8.86
C GLY A 216 -9.21 -4.05 -7.55
N THR A 217 -8.86 -3.41 -6.43
CA THR A 217 -8.87 -4.02 -5.10
C THR A 217 -10.27 -4.46 -4.68
N LEU A 218 -11.30 -3.67 -4.95
CA LEU A 218 -12.70 -4.03 -4.65
C LEU A 218 -13.15 -5.24 -5.47
N ILE A 219 -12.86 -5.26 -6.77
CA ILE A 219 -13.21 -6.37 -7.67
C ILE A 219 -12.48 -7.65 -7.23
N LEU A 220 -11.17 -7.55 -6.96
CA LEU A 220 -10.36 -8.67 -6.49
C LEU A 220 -10.86 -9.20 -5.15
N GLY A 221 -11.13 -8.31 -4.19
CA GLY A 221 -11.68 -8.68 -2.89
C GLY A 221 -13.01 -9.41 -3.02
N LYS A 222 -13.92 -8.92 -3.87
CA LYS A 222 -15.19 -9.60 -4.16
C LYS A 222 -14.98 -10.99 -4.75
N ALA A 223 -14.13 -11.12 -5.77
CA ALA A 223 -13.84 -12.38 -6.43
C ALA A 223 -13.25 -13.40 -5.44
N LEU A 224 -12.34 -12.95 -4.57
CA LEU A 224 -11.69 -13.77 -3.55
C LEU A 224 -12.69 -14.26 -2.50
N ILE A 225 -13.56 -13.38 -1.98
CA ILE A 225 -14.59 -13.74 -0.99
C ILE A 225 -15.62 -14.71 -1.58
N ALA A 226 -16.05 -14.50 -2.83
CA ALA A 226 -17.04 -15.34 -3.51
C ALA A 226 -16.49 -16.74 -3.86
N SER A 227 -15.17 -16.91 -3.89
CA SER A 227 -14.52 -18.16 -4.25
C SER A 227 -14.67 -19.27 -3.19
N LYS A 228 -14.22 -20.49 -3.51
CA LYS A 228 -14.08 -21.58 -2.52
C LYS A 228 -13.15 -21.16 -1.36
N PHE A 229 -12.08 -20.42 -1.67
CA PHE A 229 -11.14 -19.92 -0.67
C PHE A 229 -11.82 -19.01 0.35
N GLY A 230 -12.60 -18.03 -0.10
CA GLY A 230 -13.30 -17.09 0.77
C GLY A 230 -14.33 -17.76 1.69
N ARG A 231 -15.00 -18.81 1.20
CA ARG A 231 -15.92 -19.63 2.02
C ARG A 231 -15.18 -20.36 3.15
N VAL A 232 -14.05 -21.00 2.83
CA VAL A 232 -13.23 -21.68 3.84
C VAL A 232 -12.63 -20.68 4.82
N LEU A 233 -12.15 -19.52 4.35
CA LEU A 233 -11.62 -18.46 5.18
C LEU A 233 -12.66 -17.95 6.19
N THR A 234 -13.89 -17.73 5.73
CA THR A 234 -15.01 -17.31 6.60
C THR A 234 -15.33 -18.39 7.64
N ALA A 235 -15.33 -19.67 7.24
CA ALA A 235 -15.51 -20.77 8.19
C ALA A 235 -14.37 -20.86 9.22
N ILE A 236 -13.13 -20.57 8.81
CA ILE A 236 -11.97 -20.51 9.71
C ILE A 236 -12.16 -19.39 10.74
N ARG A 237 -12.62 -18.20 10.31
CA ARG A 237 -12.95 -17.09 11.21
C ARG A 237 -13.98 -17.52 12.25
N ASP A 238 -15.07 -18.17 11.82
CA ASP A 238 -16.21 -18.46 12.69
C ASP A 238 -15.93 -19.63 13.64
N ALA A 239 -15.27 -20.70 13.18
CA ALA A 239 -14.95 -21.86 14.01
C ALA A 239 -13.74 -22.66 13.50
N GLU A 240 -12.54 -22.09 13.63
CA GLU A 240 -11.28 -22.72 13.19
C GLU A 240 -11.09 -24.17 13.65
N ASN A 241 -11.44 -24.49 14.90
CA ASN A 241 -11.33 -25.87 15.42
C ASN A 241 -12.20 -26.85 14.63
N ARG A 242 -13.43 -26.46 14.27
CA ARG A 242 -14.35 -27.30 13.47
C ARG A 242 -13.83 -27.49 12.05
N VAL A 243 -13.26 -26.45 11.46
CA VAL A 243 -12.64 -26.51 10.12
C VAL A 243 -11.43 -27.45 10.11
N MET A 244 -10.65 -27.48 11.19
CA MET A 244 -9.57 -28.47 11.36
C MET A 244 -10.10 -29.90 11.49
N PHE A 245 -11.19 -30.13 12.23
CA PHE A 245 -11.78 -31.46 12.39
C PHE A 245 -12.26 -32.07 11.06
N ILE A 246 -12.71 -31.25 10.11
CA ILE A 246 -13.11 -31.70 8.77
C ILE A 246 -11.95 -31.77 7.77
N GLY A 247 -10.70 -31.60 8.22
CA GLY A 247 -9.48 -31.88 7.44
C GLY A 247 -8.84 -30.68 6.73
N TYR A 248 -9.35 -29.46 6.88
CA TYR A 248 -8.69 -28.27 6.33
C TYR A 248 -7.55 -27.80 7.23
N ASN A 249 -6.45 -27.33 6.63
CA ASN A 249 -5.36 -26.70 7.34
C ASN A 249 -5.50 -25.15 7.31
N PRO A 250 -5.86 -24.48 8.42
CA PRO A 250 -6.09 -23.03 8.45
C PRO A 250 -4.84 -22.20 8.12
N LEU A 251 -3.64 -22.75 8.34
CA LEU A 251 -2.38 -22.04 8.15
C LEU A 251 -2.27 -21.45 6.76
N HIS A 252 -2.53 -22.24 5.71
CA HIS A 252 -2.36 -21.79 4.33
C HIS A 252 -3.37 -20.70 3.95
N TYR A 253 -4.61 -20.80 4.46
CA TYR A 253 -5.65 -19.80 4.19
C TYR A 253 -5.35 -18.47 4.89
N LYS A 254 -4.96 -18.53 6.17
CA LYS A 254 -4.58 -17.33 6.93
C LYS A 254 -3.32 -16.68 6.36
N LEU A 255 -2.31 -17.49 6.03
CA LEU A 255 -1.05 -17.01 5.47
C LEU A 255 -1.27 -16.34 4.11
N PHE A 256 -2.08 -16.94 3.23
CA PHE A 256 -2.35 -16.37 1.91
C PHE A 256 -3.07 -15.03 1.98
N ILE A 257 -4.13 -14.90 2.80
CA ILE A 257 -4.86 -13.62 2.88
C ILE A 257 -4.10 -12.54 3.64
N TRP A 258 -3.18 -12.95 4.51
CA TRP A 258 -2.31 -12.06 5.28
C TRP A 258 -1.15 -11.48 4.46
N THR A 259 -0.66 -12.26 3.49
CA THR A 259 0.47 -11.89 2.63
C THR A 259 -0.01 -11.02 1.47
#